data_AF-A0A445DBZ8-F1
#
_entry.id   AF-A0A445DBZ8-F1
#
_cell.length_a   1.000
_cell.length_b   1.000
_cell.length_c   1.000
_cell.angle_alpha   90.00
_cell.angle_beta   90.00
_cell.angle_gamma   90.00
#
_symmetry.space_group_name_H-M   'P 1'
#
loop_
_entity.id
_entity.type
_entity.pdbx_description
1 polymer ?
#
loop_
_entity_poly.entity_id
_entity_poly.type
_entity_poly.pdbx_seq_one_letter_code
_entity_poly.pdbx_strand_id
1 'polypeptide(L)'
;MQQPLPSNLLNSSSFEWEPIRDGMLVKLKTRDGGGFLRANDFRLRPWKNSVTHDNPHRTATANWILWDVEIVESREQESDDKPIEVRFLLT
;
A
#
# COMPACT_ATOMS: atom_id res chain seq x y z
N MET A 1 -7.09 11.52 22.05
CA MET A 1 -7.23 12.62 21.07
C MET A 1 -6.32 12.31 19.89
N GLN A 2 -6.87 11.97 18.72
CA GLN A 2 -6.06 11.81 17.50
C GLN A 2 -5.94 13.19 16.84
N GLN A 3 -4.72 13.65 16.58
CA GLN A 3 -4.50 14.90 15.85
C GLN A 3 -4.87 14.71 14.37
N PRO A 4 -5.64 15.62 13.75
CA PRO A 4 -5.85 15.57 12.31
C PRO A 4 -4.54 15.89 11.58
N LEU A 5 -4.16 15.05 10.60
CA LEU A 5 -2.92 15.26 9.84
C LEU A 5 -2.96 16.61 9.10
N PRO A 6 -1.84 17.36 9.05
CA PRO A 6 -1.77 18.62 8.34
C PRO A 6 -1.99 18.41 6.83
N SER A 7 -2.85 19.25 6.25
CA SER A 7 -3.34 19.19 4.86
C SER A 7 -2.26 19.21 3.77
N ASN A 8 -1.03 19.61 4.10
CA ASN A 8 0.09 19.64 3.17
C ASN A 8 0.81 18.28 3.00
N LEU A 9 0.45 17.26 3.78
CA LEU A 9 0.96 15.89 3.64
C LEU A 9 0.15 15.04 2.66
N LEU A 10 -1.04 15.50 2.25
CA LEU A 10 -1.91 14.78 1.31
C LEU A 10 -1.33 14.68 -0.10
N ASN A 11 -0.29 15.48 -0.42
CA ASN A 11 0.38 15.51 -1.71
C ASN A 11 1.83 14.99 -1.64
N SER A 12 2.07 14.08 -0.70
CA SER A 12 3.38 13.49 -0.47
C SER A 12 3.37 12.05 -0.98
N SER A 13 4.26 11.74 -1.92
CA SER A 13 4.69 10.41 -2.41
C SER A 13 4.69 9.23 -1.43
N SER A 14 4.63 9.49 -0.12
CA SER A 14 4.50 8.52 0.97
C SER A 14 3.12 7.86 1.09
N PHE A 15 2.07 8.39 0.45
CA PHE A 15 0.69 7.86 0.62
C PHE A 15 0.17 7.03 -0.55
N GLU A 16 0.71 7.21 -1.76
CA GLU A 16 0.27 6.49 -2.95
C GLU A 16 1.38 5.62 -3.52
N TRP A 17 1.11 4.32 -3.61
CA TRP A 17 2.07 3.30 -4.03
C TRP A 17 1.51 2.45 -5.15
N GLU A 18 2.31 2.24 -6.19
CA GLU A 18 2.01 1.36 -7.31
C GLU A 18 2.67 -0.01 -7.07
N PRO A 19 1.88 -1.10 -6.95
CA PRO A 19 2.43 -2.43 -6.78
C PRO A 19 2.99 -2.96 -8.10
N ILE A 20 4.25 -3.39 -8.08
CA ILE A 20 4.95 -4.02 -9.20
C ILE A 20 5.30 -5.44 -8.80
N ARG A 21 4.71 -6.42 -9.50
CA ARG A 21 4.95 -7.85 -9.22
C ARG A 21 6.35 -8.27 -9.69
N ASP A 22 7.06 -8.99 -8.85
CA ASP A 22 8.37 -9.60 -9.11
C ASP A 22 8.38 -11.05 -8.60
N GLY A 23 7.97 -11.98 -9.47
CA GLY A 23 7.71 -13.37 -9.08
C GLY A 23 6.55 -13.46 -8.07
N MET A 24 6.82 -14.02 -6.90
CA MET A 24 5.85 -14.11 -5.79
C MET A 24 5.86 -12.87 -4.88
N LEU A 25 6.84 -11.98 -5.02
CA LEU A 25 7.01 -10.81 -4.18
C LEU A 25 6.54 -9.56 -4.92
N VAL A 26 6.33 -8.49 -4.17
CA VAL A 26 5.87 -7.21 -4.69
C VAL A 26 6.85 -6.10 -4.33
N LYS A 27 7.12 -5.23 -5.29
CA LYS A 27 7.79 -3.95 -5.09
C LYS A 27 6.74 -2.86 -5.04
N LEU A 28 6.77 -2.02 -4.01
CA LEU A 28 5.83 -0.91 -3.86
C LEU A 28 6.54 0.39 -4.30
N LYS A 29 6.19 0.93 -5.46
CA LYS A 29 6.85 2.12 -6.02
C LYS A 29 6.06 3.38 -5.65
N THR A 30 6.74 4.45 -5.24
CA THR A 30 6.07 5.76 -5.07
C THR A 30 5.57 6.29 -6.42
N ARG A 31 4.35 6.84 -6.43
CA ARG A 31 3.74 7.38 -7.65
C ARG A 31 4.52 8.57 -8.23
N ASP A 32 5.13 9.37 -7.37
CA ASP A 32 5.89 10.58 -7.76
C ASP A 32 7.32 10.28 -8.26
N GLY A 33 7.67 9.00 -8.45
CA GLY A 33 8.97 8.61 -9.00
C GLY A 33 10.13 8.64 -8.00
N GLY A 34 9.84 8.72 -6.70
CA GLY A 34 10.83 8.84 -5.62
C GLY A 34 11.53 7.54 -5.18
N GLY A 35 11.10 6.36 -5.64
CA GLY A 35 11.76 5.08 -5.35
C GLY A 35 10.80 3.97 -4.90
N PHE A 36 11.34 2.95 -4.24
CA PHE A 36 10.60 1.80 -3.74
C PHE A 36 10.52 1.81 -2.22
N LEU A 37 9.42 1.29 -1.67
CA LEU A 37 9.28 1.02 -0.25
C LEU A 37 10.33 0.01 0.18
N ARG A 38 11.13 0.36 1.17
CA ARG A 38 12.29 -0.39 1.65
C ARG A 38 12.17 -0.65 3.13
N ALA A 39 12.25 -1.91 3.52
CA ALA A 39 12.41 -2.31 4.92
C ALA A 39 13.82 -1.96 5.41
N ASN A 40 13.96 -1.30 6.56
CA ASN A 40 15.26 -1.07 7.16
C ASN A 40 15.43 -1.96 8.40
N ASP A 41 16.35 -2.92 8.32
CA ASP A 41 16.79 -3.71 9.49
C ASP A 41 18.29 -3.55 9.72
N PHE A 42 18.70 -2.36 10.17
CA PHE A 42 20.06 -2.15 10.62
C PHE A 42 20.11 -2.02 12.15
N ARG A 43 20.78 -2.99 12.77
CA ARG A 43 20.77 -3.33 14.20
C ARG A 43 21.32 -2.25 15.16
N LEU A 44 21.60 -1.03 14.71
CA LEU A 44 22.13 0.07 15.52
C LEU A 44 21.64 1.42 14.95
N ARG A 45 20.88 2.20 15.77
CA ARG A 45 20.38 3.61 15.62
C ARG A 45 18.83 3.72 15.71
N PRO A 46 18.26 4.90 16.08
CA PRO A 46 16.86 5.06 16.54
C PRO A 46 15.74 4.67 15.56
N TRP A 47 16.05 4.37 14.30
CA TRP A 47 15.13 4.03 13.22
C TRP A 47 14.95 2.51 13.02
N LYS A 48 15.24 1.71 14.05
CA LYS A 48 14.93 0.28 14.06
C LYS A 48 13.44 0.09 13.73
N ASN A 49 13.14 -0.86 12.84
CA ASN A 49 11.78 -1.13 12.34
C ASN A 49 11.16 0.03 11.54
N SER A 50 11.98 0.89 10.93
CA SER A 50 11.46 1.91 10.02
C SER A 50 11.35 1.40 8.59
N VAL A 51 10.45 2.04 7.85
CA VAL A 51 10.27 1.86 6.41
C VAL A 51 10.57 3.19 5.73
N THR A 52 11.38 3.18 4.68
CA THR A 52 11.75 4.38 3.90
C THR A 52 11.51 4.15 2.41
N HIS A 53 11.48 5.21 1.60
CA HIS A 53 11.59 5.08 0.14
C HIS A 53 13.05 5.23 -0.29
N ASP A 54 13.55 4.32 -1.12
CA ASP A 54 14.91 4.39 -1.66
C ASP A 54 14.97 3.72 -3.04
N ASN A 55 15.92 4.12 -3.88
CA ASN A 55 16.24 3.44 -5.13
C ASN A 55 17.51 2.61 -4.92
N PRO A 56 17.42 1.27 -4.89
CA PRO A 56 18.58 0.45 -4.55
C PRO A 56 19.65 0.52 -5.65
N HIS A 57 20.61 1.42 -5.46
CA HIS A 57 21.82 1.50 -6.27
C HIS A 57 22.87 0.44 -5.86
N ARG A 58 22.68 -0.24 -4.72
CA ARG A 58 23.60 -1.25 -4.16
C ARG A 58 22.93 -2.62 -4.02
N THR A 59 23.59 -3.64 -4.55
CA THR A 59 23.15 -5.05 -4.57
C THR A 59 22.88 -5.65 -3.19
N ALA A 60 23.67 -5.31 -2.17
CA ALA A 60 23.56 -5.91 -0.83
C ALA A 60 22.22 -5.66 -0.12
N THR A 61 21.45 -4.66 -0.56
CA THR A 61 20.17 -4.30 0.06
C THR A 61 19.01 -4.27 -0.94
N ALA A 62 19.24 -4.76 -2.15
CA ALA A 62 18.23 -4.78 -3.20
C ALA A 62 17.01 -5.66 -2.84
N ASN A 63 17.19 -6.66 -1.97
CA ASN A 63 16.08 -7.52 -1.54
C ASN A 63 15.20 -6.86 -0.47
N TRP A 64 15.62 -5.73 0.12
CA TRP A 64 14.85 -5.03 1.16
C TRP A 64 13.65 -4.26 0.61
N ILE A 65 13.53 -4.16 -0.72
CA ILE A 65 12.36 -3.57 -1.40
C ILE A 65 11.34 -4.61 -1.83
N LEU A 66 11.60 -5.90 -1.58
CA LEU A 66 10.71 -7.01 -1.89
C LEU A 66 9.82 -7.28 -0.68
N TRP A 67 8.51 -7.25 -0.90
CA TRP A 67 7.51 -7.48 0.12
C TRP A 67 6.69 -8.72 -0.22
N ASP A 68 6.42 -9.52 0.80
CA ASP A 68 5.37 -10.54 0.72
C ASP A 68 4.03 -9.89 1.10
N VAL A 69 2.96 -10.25 0.40
CA VAL A 69 1.64 -9.65 0.57
C VAL A 69 0.66 -10.73 1.00
N GLU A 70 0.31 -10.69 2.29
CA GLU A 70 -0.71 -11.55 2.87
C GLU A 70 -2.05 -10.81 2.94
N ILE A 71 -3.11 -11.39 2.39
CA ILE A 71 -4.47 -10.85 2.47
C ILE A 71 -5.07 -11.31 3.80
N VAL A 72 -5.14 -10.40 4.78
CA VAL A 72 -5.66 -10.71 6.12
C VAL A 72 -7.18 -10.60 6.20
N GLU A 73 -7.76 -9.62 5.51
CA GLU A 73 -9.21 -9.39 5.47
C GLU A 73 -9.60 -8.84 4.09
N SER A 74 -10.50 -9.54 3.40
CA SER A 74 -11.17 -9.03 2.22
C SER A 74 -12.57 -8.60 2.60
N ARG A 75 -12.90 -7.31 2.41
CA ARG A 75 -14.31 -6.91 2.47
C ARG A 75 -15.01 -7.57 1.29
N GLU A 76 -16.01 -8.39 1.58
CA GLU A 76 -16.96 -8.80 0.55
C GLU A 76 -17.51 -7.51 -0.06
N GLN A 77 -17.25 -7.28 -1.34
CA GLN A 77 -18.02 -6.30 -2.09
C GLN A 77 -19.48 -6.74 -1.93
N GLU A 78 -20.28 -5.95 -1.22
CA GLU A 78 -21.74 -6.10 -1.24
C GLU A 78 -22.12 -6.05 -2.73
N SER A 79 -22.39 -7.21 -3.29
CA SER A 79 -22.80 -7.34 -4.68
C SER A 79 -24.05 -6.49 -4.85
N ASP A 80 -24.08 -5.67 -5.90
CA ASP A 80 -25.22 -4.85 -6.32
C ASP A 80 -26.41 -5.71 -6.82
N ASP A 81 -26.60 -6.88 -6.21
CA ASP A 81 -27.63 -7.88 -6.49
C ASP A 81 -28.87 -7.60 -5.64
N LYS A 82 -29.30 -6.32 -5.60
CA LYS A 82 -30.61 -5.98 -5.06
C LYS A 82 -31.67 -6.52 -6.03
N PRO A 83 -32.56 -7.42 -5.59
CA PRO A 83 -33.57 -7.97 -6.47
C PRO A 83 -34.50 -6.85 -6.95
N ILE A 84 -34.75 -6.81 -8.25
CA ILE A 84 -35.71 -5.87 -8.84
C ILE A 84 -37.10 -6.23 -8.30
N GLU A 85 -37.63 -5.43 -7.37
CA GLU A 85 -39.03 -5.54 -6.95
C GLU A 85 -39.93 -5.08 -8.11
N VAL A 86 -40.53 -6.05 -8.81
CA VAL A 86 -41.60 -5.77 -9.77
C VAL A 86 -42.93 -5.84 -9.03
N ARG A 87 -43.53 -4.67 -8.75
CA ARG A 87 -44.87 -4.57 -8.17
C ARG A 87 -45.90 -4.46 -9.29
N PHE A 88 -46.69 -5.52 -9.48
CA PHE A 88 -47.86 -5.46 -10.34
C PHE A 88 -49.03 -4.85 -9.57
N LEU A 89 -49.54 -3.72 -10.07
CA LEU A 89 -50.81 -3.18 -9.62
C LEU A 89 -51.91 -3.82 -10.46
N LEU A 90 -52.83 -4.55 -9.82
CA LEU A 90 -54.02 -5.08 -10.47
C LEU A 90 -55.08 -3.98 -10.57
N THR A 91 -55.70 -3.85 -11.75
CA THR A 91 -56.85 -2.96 -12.04
C THR A 91 -58.13 -3.77 -12.12
#